data_AF-A0A1Y3N1C4-F1
#
_entry.id   AF-A0A1Y3N1C4-F1
#
_cell.length_a   1.000
_cell.length_b   1.000
_cell.length_c   1.000
_cell.angle_alpha   90.00
_cell.angle_beta   90.00
_cell.angle_gamma   90.00
#
_symmetry.space_group_name_H-M   'P 1'
#
loop_
_entity.id
_entity.type
_entity.pdbx_description
1 polymer ?
#
loop_
_entity_poly.entity_id
_entity_poly.type
_entity_poly.pdbx_seq_one_letter_code
_entity_poly.pdbx_strand_id
1 'polypeptide(L)'
;ILSCPDTLIETHNCDDFAEPNANIYCIKNNFIYSLKEITSESCISKHEIKLSNTNNYYVIQIENTKVKEIDYVNTIINEAKDLPNLAIIKCEEKICQQVTGIIEDKDSNFFYIYMNENNPNPLWNPESKKGCSSNVGALATDTNNEVVFCLGENNSVSLKTMDISTEYLLMGPTSEISPFIIDNNMTIEIFNNSIIIDMSYSVYSLSNENDGKISVNYLDITGIKVFKFMDINNENSPGTLITDDEYSNDLSSILSFTKLYNCKNGTCDETTGYFKLNNNEVYYCDSKYCSELQDVVECDESHKNNIGKAFYDSSDNKFKICVNTGNSSSNNFRLRTISSTSKTYIFNLINKSSLLYRLYISDNGGNIIGLSTTDGNYLVGIDINNDTKTDMISCYPSNENASSCYRCTIYGYFLNSLDDGSLTNFIYCSKEEGCSLVNPKDGFFLNDNNEVFQCNSAKCKLIIYYGSTCENNQYKIIKKNKKIIYCNRMLKLKYLPLKNIINHLKLM
;
A
#
# COMPACT_ATOMS: atom_id res chain seq x y z
N ILE A 1 5.58 -16.26 -12.45
CA ILE A 1 6.55 -15.69 -11.49
C ILE A 1 5.87 -15.61 -10.13
N LEU A 2 6.46 -16.19 -9.09
CA LEU A 2 5.84 -16.31 -7.76
C LEU A 2 6.38 -15.25 -6.79
N SER A 3 5.78 -15.12 -5.61
CA SER A 3 6.43 -14.42 -4.49
C SER A 3 7.66 -15.22 -4.03
N CYS A 4 8.79 -14.56 -3.78
CA CYS A 4 9.97 -15.27 -3.31
C CYS A 4 9.77 -15.85 -1.90
N PRO A 5 10.40 -17.00 -1.59
CA PRO A 5 10.38 -17.56 -0.25
C PRO A 5 11.08 -16.62 0.75
N ASP A 6 10.62 -16.62 2.00
CA ASP A 6 11.27 -15.88 3.09
C ASP A 6 12.71 -16.32 3.34
N THR A 7 13.03 -17.59 3.02
CA THR A 7 14.37 -18.18 3.14
C THR A 7 15.39 -17.64 2.15
N LEU A 8 14.98 -16.84 1.15
CA LEU A 8 15.91 -16.13 0.27
C LEU A 8 16.55 -14.96 1.05
N ILE A 9 17.65 -15.26 1.75
CA ILE A 9 18.35 -14.39 2.71
C ILE A 9 19.52 -13.65 2.05
N GLU A 10 20.14 -14.20 1.01
CA GLU A 10 21.33 -13.62 0.36
C GLU A 10 21.05 -13.08 -1.05
N THR A 11 20.91 -11.76 -1.17
CA THR A 11 20.69 -11.07 -2.46
C THR A 11 21.98 -10.59 -3.13
N HIS A 12 23.14 -10.80 -2.50
CA HIS A 12 24.41 -10.18 -2.92
C HIS A 12 25.25 -11.05 -3.87
N ASN A 13 25.10 -12.38 -3.85
CA ASN A 13 25.91 -13.31 -4.65
C ASN A 13 25.05 -14.14 -5.63
N CYS A 14 24.26 -13.49 -6.47
CA CYS A 14 23.56 -14.21 -7.55
C CYS A 14 24.45 -14.46 -8.79
N ASP A 15 25.75 -14.14 -8.76
CA ASP A 15 26.60 -14.12 -9.97
C ASP A 15 27.57 -15.32 -10.06
N ASP A 16 27.59 -16.23 -9.08
CA ASP A 16 28.63 -17.27 -8.96
C ASP A 16 28.22 -18.67 -9.46
N PHE A 17 26.99 -18.86 -9.92
CA PHE A 17 26.54 -20.16 -10.40
C PHE A 17 26.63 -20.28 -11.91
N ALA A 18 27.51 -21.17 -12.39
CA ALA A 18 27.60 -21.57 -13.79
C ALA A 18 26.41 -22.45 -14.25
N GLU A 19 25.31 -22.51 -13.49
CA GLU A 19 24.13 -23.27 -13.89
C GLU A 19 23.39 -22.55 -15.02
N PRO A 20 23.16 -23.22 -16.17
CA PRO A 20 22.64 -22.55 -17.36
C PRO A 20 21.14 -22.26 -17.32
N ASN A 21 20.38 -22.90 -16.42
CA ASN A 21 18.91 -22.91 -16.48
C ASN A 21 18.30 -22.62 -15.10
N ALA A 22 17.40 -21.64 -15.02
CA ALA A 22 16.49 -21.50 -13.91
C ALA A 22 15.16 -22.21 -14.20
N ASN A 23 14.59 -22.86 -13.20
CA ASN A 23 13.28 -23.49 -13.33
C ASN A 23 12.17 -22.58 -12.79
N ILE A 24 12.52 -21.66 -11.88
CA ILE A 24 11.55 -20.85 -11.14
C ILE A 24 12.02 -19.41 -11.13
N TYR A 25 11.06 -18.50 -11.23
CA TYR A 25 11.29 -17.07 -11.08
C TYR A 25 10.40 -16.57 -9.96
N CYS A 26 10.97 -15.73 -9.10
CA CYS A 26 10.22 -15.09 -8.05
C CYS A 26 10.51 -13.59 -7.97
N ILE A 27 9.58 -12.83 -7.40
CA ILE A 27 9.74 -11.39 -7.17
C ILE A 27 9.85 -11.12 -5.67
N LYS A 28 10.80 -10.26 -5.30
CA LYS A 28 10.94 -9.70 -3.96
C LYS A 28 11.42 -8.26 -4.08
N ASN A 29 10.66 -7.33 -3.51
CA ASN A 29 10.81 -5.90 -3.75
C ASN A 29 10.73 -5.60 -5.27
N ASN A 30 11.67 -4.81 -5.80
CA ASN A 30 11.80 -4.50 -7.23
C ASN A 30 12.80 -5.41 -7.99
N PHE A 31 13.08 -6.60 -7.45
CA PHE A 31 13.99 -7.56 -8.07
C PHE A 31 13.26 -8.83 -8.47
N ILE A 32 13.61 -9.33 -9.65
CA ILE A 32 13.21 -10.65 -10.14
C ILE A 32 14.42 -11.56 -9.95
N TYR A 33 14.21 -12.66 -9.25
CA TYR A 33 15.22 -13.66 -8.98
C TYR A 33 14.94 -14.90 -9.81
N SER A 34 15.98 -15.43 -10.43
CA SER A 34 15.96 -16.73 -11.08
C SER A 34 16.49 -17.77 -10.11
N LEU A 35 15.71 -18.81 -9.84
CA LEU A 35 15.99 -19.86 -8.87
C LEU A 35 15.99 -21.24 -9.55
N LYS A 36 16.76 -22.17 -8.97
CA LYS A 36 16.71 -23.58 -9.37
C LYS A 36 15.42 -24.25 -8.91
N GLU A 37 15.04 -23.99 -7.67
CA GLU A 37 13.84 -24.53 -7.00
C GLU A 37 13.27 -23.48 -6.05
N ILE A 38 11.97 -23.54 -5.71
CA ILE A 38 11.29 -22.51 -4.89
C ILE A 38 11.83 -22.45 -3.45
N THR A 39 12.45 -23.52 -2.98
CA THR A 39 13.07 -23.63 -1.65
C THR A 39 14.52 -23.18 -1.64
N SER A 40 15.08 -22.77 -2.78
CA SER A 40 16.50 -22.38 -2.88
C SER A 40 16.77 -21.15 -2.01
N GLU A 41 17.76 -21.25 -1.13
CA GLU A 41 18.23 -20.11 -0.31
C GLU A 41 19.12 -19.15 -1.11
N SER A 42 19.58 -19.57 -2.30
CA SER A 42 20.43 -18.80 -3.21
C SER A 42 19.78 -18.63 -4.59
N CYS A 43 20.14 -17.52 -5.24
CA CYS A 43 19.70 -17.14 -6.59
C CYS A 43 20.74 -17.48 -7.65
N ILE A 44 20.28 -17.88 -8.84
CA ILE A 44 21.12 -18.08 -10.04
C ILE A 44 21.40 -16.75 -10.74
N SER A 45 20.42 -15.85 -10.73
CA SER A 45 20.58 -14.49 -11.23
C SER A 45 19.55 -13.57 -10.55
N LYS A 46 19.80 -12.27 -10.64
CA LYS A 46 18.84 -11.24 -10.23
C LYS A 46 18.76 -10.16 -11.29
N HIS A 47 17.56 -9.64 -11.50
CA HIS A 47 17.29 -8.53 -12.38
C HIS A 47 16.57 -7.42 -11.61
N GLU A 48 17.14 -6.22 -11.61
CA GLU A 48 16.50 -5.05 -11.01
C GLU A 48 15.54 -4.41 -12.01
N ILE A 49 14.26 -4.30 -11.63
CA ILE A 49 13.29 -3.50 -12.36
C ILE A 49 13.57 -2.03 -12.03
N LYS A 50 13.93 -1.24 -13.06
CA LYS A 50 14.20 0.19 -12.91
C LYS A 50 12.89 0.95 -12.84
N LEU A 51 12.44 1.22 -11.62
CA LEU A 51 11.20 1.95 -11.39
C LEU A 51 11.22 3.33 -12.07
N SER A 52 10.25 3.57 -12.94
CA SER A 52 9.95 4.87 -13.55
C SER A 52 8.99 5.66 -12.66
N ASN A 53 9.04 6.99 -12.72
CA ASN A 53 8.08 7.85 -12.02
C ASN A 53 6.72 7.93 -12.73
N THR A 54 6.62 7.43 -13.97
CA THR A 54 5.44 7.64 -14.82
C THR A 54 4.78 6.35 -15.27
N ASN A 55 5.41 5.19 -15.06
CA ASN A 55 4.86 3.90 -15.44
C ASN A 55 5.19 2.87 -14.37
N ASN A 56 4.15 2.18 -13.90
CA ASN A 56 4.25 1.13 -12.91
C ASN A 56 4.18 -0.27 -13.53
N TYR A 57 4.04 -0.39 -14.85
CA TYR A 57 3.89 -1.65 -15.56
C TYR A 57 5.06 -1.93 -16.50
N TYR A 58 5.61 -3.14 -16.40
CA TYR A 58 6.79 -3.58 -17.13
C TYR A 58 6.47 -4.89 -17.84
N VAL A 59 6.57 -4.92 -19.16
CA VAL A 59 6.53 -6.17 -19.92
C VAL A 59 7.95 -6.73 -19.93
N ILE A 60 8.11 -7.95 -19.44
CA ILE A 60 9.40 -8.62 -19.38
C ILE A 60 9.36 -9.92 -20.18
N GLN A 61 10.52 -10.30 -20.69
CA GLN A 61 10.79 -11.60 -21.24
C GLN A 61 11.82 -12.33 -20.39
N ILE A 62 11.56 -13.62 -20.21
CA ILE A 62 12.33 -14.49 -19.36
C ILE A 62 12.98 -15.61 -20.19
N GLU A 63 14.30 -15.58 -20.33
CA GLU A 63 15.04 -16.58 -21.10
C GLU A 63 16.12 -17.24 -20.22
N ASN A 64 15.84 -18.44 -19.72
CA ASN A 64 16.71 -19.27 -18.87
C ASN A 64 17.17 -18.64 -17.54
N THR A 65 18.10 -17.70 -17.58
CA THR A 65 18.61 -16.98 -16.41
C THR A 65 18.60 -15.47 -16.65
N LYS A 66 18.19 -15.05 -17.84
CA LYS A 66 18.13 -13.65 -18.26
C LYS A 66 16.70 -13.17 -18.19
N VAL A 67 16.53 -12.03 -17.52
CA VAL A 67 15.30 -11.25 -17.58
C VAL A 67 15.61 -9.98 -18.36
N LYS A 68 14.74 -9.66 -19.31
CA LYS A 68 14.86 -8.48 -20.16
C LYS A 68 13.53 -7.74 -20.20
N GLU A 69 13.57 -6.45 -19.94
CA GLU A 69 12.43 -5.55 -20.19
C GLU A 69 12.23 -5.35 -21.70
N ILE A 70 10.98 -5.45 -22.15
CA ILE A 70 10.58 -5.29 -23.54
C ILE A 70 9.77 -4.01 -23.70
N ASP A 71 10.24 -3.14 -24.58
CA ASP A 71 9.44 -2.06 -25.14
C ASP A 71 8.54 -2.63 -26.24
N TYR A 72 7.41 -3.19 -25.83
CA TYR A 72 6.51 -3.95 -26.70
C TYR A 72 5.81 -3.06 -27.75
N VAL A 73 5.65 -1.77 -27.46
CA VAL A 73 5.14 -0.76 -28.41
C VAL A 73 6.05 -0.65 -29.63
N ASN A 74 7.37 -0.81 -29.45
CA ASN A 74 8.36 -0.67 -30.50
C ASN A 74 9.00 -1.99 -30.95
N THR A 75 8.55 -3.13 -30.42
CA THR A 75 9.11 -4.45 -30.68
C THR A 75 8.05 -5.38 -31.24
N ILE A 76 8.39 -6.13 -32.30
CA ILE A 76 7.53 -7.21 -32.81
C ILE A 76 7.75 -8.43 -31.93
N ILE A 77 6.67 -8.99 -31.38
CA ILE A 77 6.74 -10.15 -30.49
C ILE A 77 6.70 -11.43 -31.33
N ASN A 78 7.72 -12.29 -31.21
CA ASN A 78 7.70 -13.58 -31.88
C ASN A 78 6.84 -14.58 -31.08
N GLU A 79 5.71 -15.01 -31.66
CA GLU A 79 4.77 -15.94 -31.01
C GLU A 79 5.44 -17.24 -30.51
N ALA A 80 6.31 -17.85 -31.31
CA ALA A 80 6.91 -19.13 -30.96
C ALA A 80 8.02 -19.01 -29.90
N LYS A 81 8.77 -17.91 -29.92
CA LYS A 81 9.98 -17.74 -29.11
C LYS A 81 9.73 -16.91 -27.85
N ASP A 82 9.03 -15.80 -28.00
CA ASP A 82 8.96 -14.78 -26.96
C ASP A 82 7.72 -14.97 -26.09
N LEU A 83 6.56 -15.21 -26.72
CA LEU A 83 5.25 -15.24 -26.05
C LEU A 83 5.14 -16.20 -24.84
N PRO A 84 5.66 -17.45 -24.88
CA PRO A 84 5.61 -18.35 -23.72
C PRO A 84 6.37 -17.83 -22.49
N ASN A 85 7.26 -16.86 -22.70
CA ASN A 85 8.20 -16.35 -21.72
C ASN A 85 7.90 -14.90 -21.32
N LEU A 86 6.76 -14.35 -21.76
CA LEU A 86 6.33 -13.00 -21.41
C LEU A 86 5.58 -12.97 -20.09
N ALA A 87 5.83 -11.90 -19.33
CA ALA A 87 5.07 -11.55 -18.13
C ALA A 87 4.87 -10.04 -18.06
N ILE A 88 3.78 -9.60 -17.44
CA ILE A 88 3.54 -8.19 -17.08
C ILE A 88 3.78 -8.06 -15.59
N ILE A 89 4.66 -7.14 -15.18
CA ILE A 89 4.97 -6.85 -13.79
C ILE A 89 4.43 -5.47 -13.44
N LYS A 90 3.56 -5.41 -12.42
CA LYS A 90 3.14 -4.15 -11.79
C LYS A 90 4.04 -3.89 -10.58
N CYS A 91 4.53 -2.67 -10.43
CA CYS A 91 5.37 -2.25 -9.31
C CYS A 91 4.84 -0.96 -8.66
N GLU A 92 4.52 -1.01 -7.38
CA GLU A 92 4.08 0.15 -6.58
C GLU A 92 4.92 0.25 -5.31
N GLU A 93 5.51 1.42 -5.06
CA GLU A 93 6.28 1.71 -3.83
C GLU A 93 7.32 0.64 -3.42
N LYS A 94 7.88 -0.08 -4.42
CA LYS A 94 8.85 -1.21 -4.35
C LYS A 94 8.24 -2.60 -4.20
N ILE A 95 6.92 -2.74 -4.08
CA ILE A 95 6.26 -4.04 -4.15
C ILE A 95 5.95 -4.30 -5.61
N CYS A 96 6.57 -5.33 -6.17
CA CYS A 96 6.28 -5.77 -7.53
C CYS A 96 5.54 -7.11 -7.50
N GLN A 97 4.61 -7.29 -8.43
CA GLN A 97 3.89 -8.54 -8.62
C GLN A 97 3.62 -8.76 -10.11
N GLN A 98 3.56 -10.03 -10.53
CA GLN A 98 3.06 -10.35 -11.86
C GLN A 98 1.55 -10.07 -11.90
N VAL A 99 1.09 -9.51 -13.01
CA VAL A 99 -0.31 -9.22 -13.26
C VAL A 99 -0.73 -9.81 -14.61
N THR A 100 -2.03 -10.01 -14.76
CA THR A 100 -2.65 -10.44 -16.02
C THR A 100 -2.95 -9.23 -16.89
N GLY A 101 -2.84 -9.36 -18.21
CA GLY A 101 -3.24 -8.29 -19.11
C GLY A 101 -3.30 -8.69 -20.57
N ILE A 102 -3.52 -7.69 -21.41
CA ILE A 102 -3.52 -7.75 -22.86
C ILE A 102 -2.52 -6.70 -23.32
N ILE A 103 -1.65 -7.05 -24.26
CA ILE A 103 -0.69 -6.10 -24.85
C ILE A 103 -0.81 -6.10 -26.37
N GLU A 104 -0.63 -4.93 -26.99
CA GLU A 104 -0.55 -4.72 -28.43
C GLU A 104 0.89 -4.42 -28.82
N ASP A 105 1.48 -5.26 -29.69
CA ASP A 105 2.82 -5.04 -30.19
C ASP A 105 2.89 -4.02 -31.35
N LYS A 106 4.10 -3.82 -31.88
CA LYS A 106 4.35 -2.89 -32.99
C LYS A 106 3.54 -3.17 -34.27
N ASP A 107 3.19 -4.42 -34.52
CA ASP A 107 2.47 -4.85 -35.73
C ASP A 107 0.95 -4.95 -35.48
N SER A 108 0.46 -4.36 -34.38
CA SER A 108 -0.93 -4.43 -33.93
C SER A 108 -1.42 -5.85 -33.66
N ASN A 109 -0.51 -6.75 -33.25
CA ASN A 109 -0.89 -8.05 -32.74
C ASN A 109 -1.20 -7.95 -31.25
N PHE A 110 -2.31 -8.55 -30.83
CA PHE A 110 -2.73 -8.56 -29.43
C PHE A 110 -2.40 -9.90 -28.78
N PHE A 111 -1.81 -9.84 -27.59
CA PHE A 111 -1.40 -11.01 -26.83
C PHE A 111 -2.07 -11.00 -25.46
N TYR A 112 -2.62 -12.13 -25.06
CA TYR A 112 -3.14 -12.31 -23.71
C TYR A 112 -2.02 -12.83 -22.83
N ILE A 113 -1.70 -12.09 -21.78
CA ILE A 113 -0.64 -12.44 -20.85
C ILE A 113 -1.27 -12.87 -19.52
N TYR A 114 -1.12 -14.16 -19.21
CA TYR A 114 -1.68 -14.76 -18.00
C TYR A 114 -0.67 -14.69 -16.85
N MET A 115 -1.17 -14.47 -15.63
CA MET A 115 -0.36 -14.62 -14.41
C MET A 115 -0.06 -16.10 -14.10
N ASN A 116 -0.98 -17.02 -14.45
CA ASN A 116 -0.91 -18.43 -14.11
C ASN A 116 -0.07 -19.21 -15.15
N GLU A 117 0.97 -19.91 -14.69
CA GLU A 117 1.84 -20.76 -15.51
C GLU A 117 1.11 -21.91 -16.23
N ASN A 118 -0.07 -22.29 -15.74
CA ASN A 118 -0.88 -23.35 -16.35
C ASN A 118 -1.62 -22.88 -17.62
N ASN A 119 -1.72 -21.56 -17.83
CA ASN A 119 -2.36 -20.98 -19.00
C ASN A 119 -1.28 -20.38 -19.89
N PRO A 120 -0.97 -20.97 -21.07
CA PRO A 120 -0.01 -20.38 -21.98
C PRO A 120 -0.56 -19.05 -22.49
N ASN A 121 0.32 -18.08 -22.75
CA ASN A 121 -0.05 -16.81 -23.38
C ASN A 121 -0.45 -17.06 -24.86
N PRO A 122 -1.71 -16.83 -25.28
CA PRO A 122 -2.12 -16.95 -26.67
C PRO A 122 -2.01 -15.62 -27.42
N LEU A 123 -1.78 -15.72 -28.73
CA LEU A 123 -2.08 -14.66 -29.68
C LEU A 123 -3.60 -14.56 -29.87
N TRP A 124 -4.14 -13.34 -29.82
CA TRP A 124 -5.55 -13.12 -30.08
C TRP A 124 -5.87 -13.31 -31.57
N ASN A 125 -6.91 -14.10 -31.86
CA ASN A 125 -7.38 -14.34 -33.22
C ASN A 125 -8.73 -13.61 -33.48
N PRO A 126 -8.76 -12.58 -34.34
CA PRO A 126 -9.96 -11.79 -34.63
C PRO A 126 -11.08 -12.59 -35.32
N GLU A 127 -10.77 -13.64 -36.07
CA GLU A 127 -11.77 -14.40 -36.86
C GLU A 127 -12.79 -15.13 -35.98
N SER A 128 -12.43 -15.36 -34.72
CA SER A 128 -13.23 -16.17 -33.79
C SER A 128 -14.32 -15.38 -33.05
N LYS A 129 -14.30 -14.03 -33.05
CA LYS A 129 -15.04 -13.24 -32.05
C LYS A 129 -15.63 -11.94 -32.61
N LYS A 130 -16.96 -11.92 -32.77
CA LYS A 130 -17.72 -10.74 -33.17
C LYS A 130 -18.62 -10.27 -32.02
N GLY A 131 -18.49 -9.00 -31.64
CA GLY A 131 -19.27 -8.37 -30.57
C GLY A 131 -18.94 -8.86 -29.15
N CYS A 132 -19.60 -8.25 -28.16
CA CYS A 132 -19.29 -8.45 -26.74
C CYS A 132 -20.23 -9.38 -25.98
N SER A 133 -21.32 -9.83 -26.60
CA SER A 133 -22.39 -10.60 -25.96
C SER A 133 -21.94 -11.87 -25.24
N SER A 134 -20.80 -12.44 -25.63
CA SER A 134 -20.20 -13.62 -25.00
C SER A 134 -18.69 -13.48 -24.79
N ASN A 135 -18.16 -12.25 -24.87
CA ASN A 135 -16.73 -11.97 -24.86
C ASN A 135 -16.34 -11.00 -23.74
N VAL A 136 -17.13 -10.91 -22.67
CA VAL A 136 -16.81 -10.07 -21.50
C VAL A 136 -15.40 -10.39 -21.01
N GLY A 137 -14.58 -9.35 -20.83
CA GLY A 137 -13.18 -9.44 -20.42
C GLY A 137 -12.20 -9.78 -21.54
N ALA A 138 -12.66 -9.93 -22.79
CA ALA A 138 -11.82 -10.27 -23.93
C ALA A 138 -11.90 -9.21 -25.03
N LEU A 139 -10.98 -9.32 -26.00
CA LEU A 139 -11.04 -8.57 -27.25
C LEU A 139 -12.05 -9.18 -28.22
N ALA A 140 -12.79 -8.31 -28.90
CA ALA A 140 -13.70 -8.63 -29.98
C ALA A 140 -13.54 -7.65 -31.15
N THR A 141 -14.20 -7.97 -32.27
CA THR A 141 -14.40 -7.00 -33.35
C THR A 141 -15.80 -6.40 -33.29
N ASP A 142 -15.91 -5.08 -33.41
CA ASP A 142 -17.19 -4.37 -33.48
C ASP A 142 -17.82 -4.48 -34.90
N THR A 143 -18.93 -3.78 -35.14
CA THR A 143 -19.59 -3.79 -36.46
C THR A 143 -18.79 -3.12 -37.57
N ASN A 144 -17.75 -2.36 -37.23
CA ASN A 144 -16.83 -1.69 -38.15
C ASN A 144 -15.52 -2.48 -38.35
N ASN A 145 -15.42 -3.70 -37.79
CA ASN A 145 -14.19 -4.49 -37.69
C ASN A 145 -13.06 -3.79 -36.91
N GLU A 146 -13.39 -2.84 -36.02
CA GLU A 146 -12.43 -2.30 -35.07
C GLU A 146 -12.25 -3.26 -33.89
N VAL A 147 -11.00 -3.37 -33.42
CA VAL A 147 -10.69 -4.14 -32.21
C VAL A 147 -11.16 -3.34 -31.00
N VAL A 148 -12.05 -3.96 -30.23
CA VAL A 148 -12.60 -3.39 -29.00
C VAL A 148 -12.39 -4.34 -27.84
N PHE A 149 -12.27 -3.78 -26.64
CA PHE A 149 -12.31 -4.54 -25.40
C PHE A 149 -13.72 -4.56 -24.82
N CYS A 150 -14.22 -5.74 -24.45
CA CYS A 150 -15.57 -5.92 -23.95
C CYS A 150 -15.63 -5.76 -22.43
N LEU A 151 -16.20 -4.63 -21.98
CA LEU A 151 -16.43 -4.32 -20.56
C LEU A 151 -17.66 -5.04 -19.98
N GLY A 152 -18.57 -5.48 -20.86
CA GLY A 152 -19.77 -6.22 -20.53
C GLY A 152 -20.45 -6.70 -21.82
N GLU A 153 -21.59 -7.38 -21.72
CA GLU A 153 -22.25 -7.99 -22.89
C GLU A 153 -22.60 -6.97 -23.99
N ASN A 154 -22.93 -5.74 -23.58
CA ASN A 154 -23.38 -4.67 -24.47
C ASN A 154 -22.46 -3.44 -24.47
N ASN A 155 -21.36 -3.47 -23.72
CA ASN A 155 -20.47 -2.34 -23.54
C ASN A 155 -19.05 -2.71 -23.95
N SER A 156 -18.43 -1.83 -24.73
CA SER A 156 -17.06 -2.01 -25.18
C SER A 156 -16.33 -0.68 -25.25
N VAL A 157 -15.00 -0.77 -25.39
CA VAL A 157 -14.15 0.39 -25.53
C VAL A 157 -13.08 0.16 -26.60
N SER A 158 -12.81 1.17 -27.41
CA SER A 158 -11.80 1.13 -28.47
C SER A 158 -10.43 1.49 -27.91
N LEU A 159 -9.42 0.70 -28.26
CA LEU A 159 -8.03 0.89 -27.78
C LEU A 159 -7.31 2.03 -28.49
N LYS A 160 -7.68 2.35 -29.73
CA LYS A 160 -7.00 3.33 -30.59
C LYS A 160 -7.20 4.80 -30.20
N THR A 161 -8.04 5.08 -29.21
CA THR A 161 -8.52 6.45 -28.93
C THR A 161 -8.06 7.00 -27.58
N MET A 162 -7.17 6.29 -26.87
CA MET A 162 -6.77 6.67 -25.52
C MET A 162 -5.40 7.35 -25.47
N ASP A 163 -5.41 8.67 -25.29
CA ASP A 163 -4.18 9.46 -25.10
C ASP A 163 -3.60 9.33 -23.66
N ILE A 164 -4.42 8.89 -22.70
CA ILE A 164 -4.09 8.79 -21.27
C ILE A 164 -4.65 7.50 -20.69
N SER A 165 -4.01 6.97 -19.64
CA SER A 165 -4.54 5.79 -18.95
C SER A 165 -5.89 6.11 -18.31
N THR A 166 -6.84 5.19 -18.48
CA THR A 166 -8.20 5.34 -17.96
C THR A 166 -8.63 4.04 -17.28
N GLU A 167 -9.22 4.16 -16.10
CA GLU A 167 -9.75 3.04 -15.34
C GLU A 167 -11.18 2.72 -15.79
N TYR A 168 -11.48 1.43 -15.94
CA TYR A 168 -12.80 0.93 -16.30
C TYR A 168 -13.25 -0.17 -15.33
N LEU A 169 -14.56 -0.29 -15.16
CA LEU A 169 -15.17 -1.42 -14.47
C LEU A 169 -15.54 -2.50 -15.50
N LEU A 170 -14.89 -3.64 -15.40
CA LEU A 170 -15.28 -4.88 -16.07
C LEU A 170 -16.42 -5.52 -15.28
N MET A 171 -17.58 -5.71 -15.92
CA MET A 171 -18.82 -6.12 -15.26
C MET A 171 -19.23 -7.55 -15.61
N GLY A 172 -19.47 -8.36 -14.59
CA GLY A 172 -20.03 -9.71 -14.72
C GLY A 172 -18.99 -10.81 -14.99
N PRO A 173 -19.45 -12.06 -15.13
CA PRO A 173 -18.58 -13.19 -15.35
C PRO A 173 -17.89 -13.06 -16.70
N THR A 174 -16.58 -13.27 -16.71
CA THR A 174 -15.81 -13.21 -17.94
C THR A 174 -15.97 -14.47 -18.77
N SER A 175 -15.81 -14.30 -20.08
CA SER A 175 -15.73 -15.42 -21.01
C SER A 175 -14.53 -16.33 -20.72
N GLU A 176 -14.61 -17.62 -21.08
CA GLU A 176 -13.52 -18.61 -20.86
C GLU A 176 -12.19 -18.22 -21.52
N ILE A 177 -12.28 -17.39 -22.56
CA ILE A 177 -11.16 -16.86 -23.33
C ILE A 177 -10.53 -15.62 -22.71
N SER A 178 -11.18 -15.01 -21.72
CA SER A 178 -10.70 -13.80 -21.06
C SER A 178 -9.39 -14.12 -20.34
N PRO A 179 -8.35 -13.28 -20.44
CA PRO A 179 -7.21 -13.42 -19.56
C PRO A 179 -7.58 -13.15 -18.10
N PHE A 180 -8.56 -12.28 -17.88
CA PHE A 180 -9.14 -11.97 -16.58
C PHE A 180 -10.18 -13.03 -16.27
N ILE A 181 -9.83 -14.11 -15.55
CA ILE A 181 -10.79 -15.13 -15.14
C ILE A 181 -11.46 -14.62 -13.85
N ILE A 182 -12.66 -14.06 -13.98
CA ILE A 182 -13.41 -13.49 -12.85
C ILE A 182 -14.89 -13.90 -12.89
N ASP A 183 -15.42 -14.16 -11.70
CA ASP A 183 -16.85 -14.41 -11.49
C ASP A 183 -17.61 -13.12 -11.12
N ASN A 184 -16.89 -12.03 -10.82
CA ASN A 184 -17.41 -10.77 -10.30
C ASN A 184 -16.83 -9.56 -11.05
N ASN A 185 -17.31 -8.36 -10.70
CA ASN A 185 -16.82 -7.10 -11.24
C ASN A 185 -15.38 -6.80 -10.82
N MET A 186 -14.61 -6.15 -11.69
CA MET A 186 -13.19 -5.85 -11.48
C MET A 186 -12.78 -4.54 -12.14
N THR A 187 -11.83 -3.83 -11.56
CA THR A 187 -11.21 -2.65 -12.17
C THR A 187 -10.06 -3.07 -13.09
N ILE A 188 -10.03 -2.47 -14.28
CA ILE A 188 -8.94 -2.61 -15.24
C ILE A 188 -8.44 -1.23 -15.64
N GLU A 189 -7.15 -1.14 -15.91
CA GLU A 189 -6.54 0.06 -16.47
C GLU A 189 -6.26 -0.16 -17.96
N ILE A 190 -6.77 0.74 -18.79
CA ILE A 190 -6.56 0.70 -20.24
C ILE A 190 -5.61 1.82 -20.63
N PHE A 191 -4.56 1.41 -21.33
CA PHE A 191 -3.58 2.24 -22.01
C PHE A 191 -3.79 2.09 -23.52
N ASN A 192 -3.17 2.98 -24.31
CA ASN A 192 -3.26 2.94 -25.77
C ASN A 192 -2.88 1.57 -26.37
N ASN A 193 -1.93 0.84 -25.73
CA ASN A 193 -1.41 -0.43 -26.23
C ASN A 193 -1.52 -1.58 -25.22
N SER A 194 -2.20 -1.39 -24.08
CA SER A 194 -2.33 -2.47 -23.11
C SER A 194 -3.56 -2.34 -22.23
N ILE A 195 -4.08 -3.47 -21.76
CA ILE A 195 -5.16 -3.57 -20.79
C ILE A 195 -4.64 -4.39 -19.64
N ILE A 196 -4.63 -3.85 -18.44
CA ILE A 196 -3.99 -4.51 -17.30
C ILE A 196 -4.98 -4.57 -16.16
N ILE A 197 -5.01 -5.71 -15.47
CA ILE A 197 -5.80 -5.86 -14.25
C ILE A 197 -5.23 -4.97 -13.15
N ASP A 198 -6.09 -4.14 -12.55
CA ASP A 198 -5.71 -3.45 -11.32
C ASP A 198 -6.14 -4.29 -10.12
N MET A 199 -5.21 -5.08 -9.59
CA MET A 199 -5.40 -5.87 -8.35
C MET A 199 -4.98 -5.11 -7.09
N SER A 200 -4.86 -3.78 -7.13
CA SER A 200 -4.56 -3.04 -5.91
C SER A 200 -5.76 -3.10 -4.95
N TYR A 201 -5.51 -3.25 -3.64
CA TYR A 201 -6.51 -3.07 -2.57
C TYR A 201 -6.87 -1.58 -2.43
N SER A 202 -7.25 -0.99 -3.56
CA SER A 202 -7.55 0.42 -3.72
C SER A 202 -9.05 0.64 -3.57
N VAL A 203 -9.39 1.82 -3.08
CA VAL A 203 -10.78 2.22 -2.91
C VAL A 203 -11.17 3.13 -4.06
N TYR A 204 -12.30 2.83 -4.69
CA TYR A 204 -12.84 3.63 -5.79
C TYR A 204 -14.22 4.17 -5.43
N SER A 205 -14.53 5.34 -5.96
CA SER A 205 -15.91 5.83 -6.03
C SER A 205 -16.46 5.53 -7.42
N LEU A 206 -17.68 5.01 -7.43
CA LEU A 206 -18.44 4.77 -8.65
C LEU A 206 -19.56 5.81 -8.70
N SER A 207 -19.65 6.56 -9.78
CA SER A 207 -20.78 7.46 -10.03
C SER A 207 -21.35 7.24 -11.41
N ASN A 208 -22.67 7.31 -11.53
CA ASN A 208 -23.36 7.17 -12.81
C ASN A 208 -23.47 8.54 -13.48
N GLU A 209 -22.93 8.66 -14.68
CA GLU A 209 -23.06 9.85 -15.51
C GLU A 209 -24.40 9.84 -16.28
N ASN A 210 -24.82 10.99 -16.78
CA ASN A 210 -26.15 11.18 -17.38
C ASN A 210 -26.42 10.33 -18.64
N ASP A 211 -25.39 9.69 -19.23
CA ASP A 211 -25.47 8.83 -20.40
C ASP A 211 -25.34 7.33 -20.07
N GLY A 212 -25.38 6.96 -18.79
CA GLY A 212 -25.21 5.58 -18.33
C GLY A 212 -23.76 5.11 -18.26
N LYS A 213 -22.79 6.02 -18.49
CA LYS A 213 -21.38 5.73 -18.17
C LYS A 213 -21.16 5.71 -16.68
N ILE A 214 -20.29 4.80 -16.24
CA ILE A 214 -19.85 4.74 -14.85
C ILE A 214 -18.48 5.42 -14.80
N SER A 215 -18.40 6.52 -14.06
CA SER A 215 -17.14 7.14 -13.71
C SER A 215 -16.54 6.38 -12.52
N VAL A 216 -15.33 5.85 -12.71
CA VAL A 216 -14.54 5.20 -11.67
C VAL A 216 -13.45 6.19 -11.27
N ASN A 217 -13.46 6.63 -10.01
CA ASN A 217 -12.43 7.53 -9.50
C ASN A 217 -11.78 6.92 -8.28
N TYR A 218 -10.45 6.77 -8.35
CA TYR A 218 -9.61 6.45 -7.21
C TYR A 218 -9.86 7.41 -6.04
N LEU A 219 -10.04 6.84 -4.84
CA LEU A 219 -10.25 7.57 -3.61
C LEU A 219 -9.01 7.49 -2.72
N ASP A 220 -8.32 8.63 -2.59
CA ASP A 220 -7.18 8.83 -1.69
C ASP A 220 -7.65 8.94 -0.22
N ILE A 221 -8.13 7.82 0.35
CA ILE A 221 -8.61 7.77 1.74
C ILE A 221 -7.55 7.25 2.70
N THR A 222 -7.54 7.80 3.92
CA THR A 222 -6.64 7.39 5.00
C THR A 222 -7.39 7.19 6.32
N GLY A 223 -6.93 6.24 7.14
CA GLY A 223 -7.47 5.89 8.46
C GLY A 223 -8.24 4.57 8.48
N ILE A 224 -8.82 4.26 9.63
CA ILE A 224 -9.63 3.04 9.80
C ILE A 224 -10.99 3.22 9.13
N LYS A 225 -11.39 2.23 8.34
CA LYS A 225 -12.61 2.19 7.55
C LYS A 225 -13.30 0.84 7.73
N VAL A 226 -14.61 0.83 7.49
CA VAL A 226 -15.44 -0.37 7.60
C VAL A 226 -16.05 -0.67 6.24
N PHE A 227 -15.90 -1.90 5.77
CA PHE A 227 -16.43 -2.35 4.49
C PHE A 227 -17.39 -3.51 4.69
N LYS A 228 -18.50 -3.49 3.96
CA LYS A 228 -19.47 -4.59 3.87
C LYS A 228 -19.30 -5.34 2.55
N PHE A 229 -19.31 -6.67 2.61
CA PHE A 229 -19.11 -7.56 1.47
C PHE A 229 -20.43 -8.25 1.10
N MET A 230 -20.59 -8.62 -0.17
CA MET A 230 -21.81 -9.31 -0.63
C MET A 230 -21.75 -10.82 -0.41
N ASP A 231 -20.55 -11.41 -0.47
CA ASP A 231 -20.34 -12.85 -0.30
C ASP A 231 -19.10 -13.11 0.57
N ILE A 232 -19.29 -13.73 1.73
CA ILE A 232 -18.22 -14.09 2.66
C ILE A 232 -17.35 -15.25 2.20
N ASN A 233 -17.85 -16.09 1.30
CA ASN A 233 -17.11 -17.26 0.82
C ASN A 233 -16.21 -16.91 -0.36
N ASN A 234 -16.30 -15.68 -0.87
CA ASN A 234 -15.55 -15.20 -1.99
C ASN A 234 -14.64 -14.06 -1.53
N GLU A 235 -13.36 -14.38 -1.29
CA GLU A 235 -12.34 -13.40 -0.90
C GLU A 235 -12.17 -12.26 -1.93
N ASN A 236 -12.64 -12.48 -3.17
CA ASN A 236 -12.64 -11.50 -4.25
C ASN A 236 -13.99 -10.77 -4.39
N SER A 237 -14.91 -10.90 -3.44
CA SER A 237 -16.16 -10.13 -3.44
C SER A 237 -15.83 -8.64 -3.25
N PRO A 238 -16.35 -7.73 -4.09
CA PRO A 238 -16.11 -6.31 -3.89
C PRO A 238 -16.78 -5.83 -2.59
N GLY A 239 -16.01 -5.12 -1.77
CA GLY A 239 -16.49 -4.46 -0.56
C GLY A 239 -17.10 -3.09 -0.86
N THR A 240 -18.13 -2.71 -0.11
CA THR A 240 -18.69 -1.34 -0.12
C THR A 240 -18.31 -0.64 1.17
N LEU A 241 -17.72 0.55 1.08
CA LEU A 241 -17.42 1.40 2.23
C LEU A 241 -18.72 1.79 2.95
N ILE A 242 -18.81 1.57 4.26
CA ILE A 242 -19.89 2.09 5.09
C ILE A 242 -19.60 3.56 5.40
N THR A 243 -20.54 4.43 5.04
CA THR A 243 -20.44 5.88 5.24
C THR A 243 -20.87 6.31 6.64
N ASP A 244 -20.47 7.52 7.04
CA ASP A 244 -20.84 8.08 8.36
C ASP A 244 -22.35 8.12 8.59
N ASP A 245 -23.13 8.43 7.55
CA ASP A 245 -24.59 8.47 7.59
C ASP A 245 -25.20 7.07 7.79
N GLU A 246 -24.56 6.02 7.26
CA GLU A 246 -25.03 4.65 7.39
C GLU A 246 -24.83 4.07 8.79
N TYR A 247 -23.90 4.59 9.59
CA TYR A 247 -23.78 4.20 11.01
C TYR A 247 -25.05 4.52 11.81
N SER A 248 -25.90 5.39 11.26
CA SER A 248 -27.17 5.70 11.87
C SER A 248 -28.25 4.60 11.68
N ASN A 249 -28.01 3.63 10.81
CA ASN A 249 -28.94 2.56 10.49
C ASN A 249 -28.68 1.31 11.34
N ASP A 250 -29.67 0.42 11.40
CA ASP A 250 -29.47 -0.93 11.91
C ASP A 250 -28.67 -1.74 10.87
N LEU A 251 -27.41 -2.02 11.19
CA LEU A 251 -26.49 -2.80 10.37
C LEU A 251 -26.27 -4.21 10.94
N SER A 252 -27.06 -4.65 11.92
CA SER A 252 -26.89 -5.94 12.60
C SER A 252 -26.93 -7.13 11.62
N SER A 253 -27.76 -7.05 10.57
CA SER A 253 -27.89 -8.10 9.56
C SER A 253 -26.67 -8.27 8.64
N ILE A 254 -25.78 -7.27 8.58
CA ILE A 254 -24.60 -7.29 7.70
C ILE A 254 -23.29 -7.49 8.46
N LEU A 255 -23.32 -7.61 9.80
CA LEU A 255 -22.12 -7.74 10.64
C LEU A 255 -21.26 -8.94 10.22
N SER A 256 -21.88 -10.07 9.93
CA SER A 256 -21.20 -11.28 9.44
C SER A 256 -20.55 -11.13 8.07
N PHE A 257 -20.74 -10.01 7.40
CA PHE A 257 -20.13 -9.64 6.11
C PHE A 257 -19.33 -8.35 6.21
N THR A 258 -19.03 -7.87 7.42
CA THR A 258 -18.38 -6.59 7.66
C THR A 258 -16.96 -6.80 8.19
N LYS A 259 -16.00 -6.05 7.64
CA LYS A 259 -14.58 -6.06 8.05
C LYS A 259 -14.03 -4.65 8.24
N LEU A 260 -12.96 -4.53 9.00
CA LEU A 260 -12.21 -3.29 9.18
C LEU A 260 -10.94 -3.30 8.34
N TYR A 261 -10.61 -2.15 7.80
CA TYR A 261 -9.38 -1.91 7.06
C TYR A 261 -8.71 -0.64 7.56
N ASN A 262 -7.39 -0.66 7.64
CA ASN A 262 -6.58 0.54 7.83
C ASN A 262 -6.05 1.00 6.47
N CYS A 263 -6.59 2.12 5.99
CA CYS A 263 -6.23 2.66 4.70
C CYS A 263 -5.14 3.74 4.84
N LYS A 264 -4.20 3.77 3.88
CA LYS A 264 -3.18 4.80 3.75
C LYS A 264 -3.04 5.12 2.28
N ASN A 265 -3.39 6.36 1.95
CA ASN A 265 -3.44 6.86 0.60
C ASN A 265 -4.18 5.89 -0.34
N GLY A 266 -5.45 5.59 -0.07
CA GLY A 266 -6.30 4.72 -0.90
C GLY A 266 -6.01 3.22 -0.86
N THR A 267 -4.81 2.79 -0.47
CA THR A 267 -4.49 1.37 -0.25
C THR A 267 -4.91 0.94 1.16
N CYS A 268 -5.59 -0.19 1.28
CA CYS A 268 -6.18 -0.64 2.53
C CYS A 268 -5.69 -2.03 2.96
N ASP A 269 -5.15 -2.13 4.18
CA ASP A 269 -4.82 -3.42 4.80
C ASP A 269 -5.92 -3.84 5.77
N GLU A 270 -6.26 -5.12 5.79
CA GLU A 270 -7.20 -5.66 6.78
C GLU A 270 -6.67 -5.46 8.21
N THR A 271 -7.56 -5.11 9.14
CA THR A 271 -7.20 -4.95 10.54
C THR A 271 -8.29 -5.41 11.49
N THR A 272 -7.97 -5.50 12.77
CA THR A 272 -8.90 -5.83 13.84
C THR A 272 -9.23 -4.61 14.69
N GLY A 273 -10.42 -4.61 15.28
CA GLY A 273 -10.89 -3.45 16.02
C GLY A 273 -12.33 -3.55 16.45
N TYR A 274 -12.93 -2.39 16.69
CA TYR A 274 -14.25 -2.24 17.23
C TYR A 274 -15.06 -1.24 16.44
N PHE A 275 -16.32 -1.55 16.30
CA PHE A 275 -17.27 -0.85 15.48
C PHE A 275 -18.55 -0.58 16.28
N LYS A 276 -18.91 0.70 16.45
CA LYS A 276 -20.07 1.15 17.22
C LYS A 276 -21.23 1.48 16.29
N LEU A 277 -22.38 0.85 16.53
CA LEU A 277 -23.64 1.12 15.83
C LEU A 277 -24.54 2.12 16.58
N ASN A 278 -25.62 2.54 15.93
CA ASN A 278 -26.48 3.63 16.40
C ASN A 278 -27.25 3.36 17.70
N ASN A 279 -27.43 2.09 18.04
CA ASN A 279 -27.97 1.65 19.34
C ASN A 279 -26.90 1.68 20.45
N ASN A 280 -25.73 2.25 20.17
CA ASN A 280 -24.54 2.26 21.01
C ASN A 280 -23.99 0.86 21.32
N GLU A 281 -24.37 -0.15 20.54
CA GLU A 281 -23.75 -1.46 20.61
C GLU A 281 -22.38 -1.39 19.93
N VAL A 282 -21.40 -2.05 20.56
CA VAL A 282 -20.03 -2.12 20.06
C VAL A 282 -19.75 -3.56 19.69
N TYR A 283 -19.34 -3.77 18.45
CA TYR A 283 -18.96 -5.08 17.93
C TYR A 283 -17.47 -5.16 17.76
N TYR A 284 -16.87 -6.26 18.19
CA TYR A 284 -15.50 -6.61 17.84
C TYR A 284 -15.46 -7.24 16.44
N CYS A 285 -14.46 -6.85 15.68
CA CYS A 285 -14.18 -7.32 14.34
C CYS A 285 -12.76 -7.87 14.30
N ASP A 286 -12.64 -9.14 13.93
CA ASP A 286 -11.37 -9.82 13.72
C ASP A 286 -11.05 -9.92 12.22
N SER A 287 -10.09 -10.79 11.85
CA SER A 287 -9.74 -11.03 10.44
C SER A 287 -10.82 -11.74 9.64
N LYS A 288 -11.82 -12.31 10.31
CA LYS A 288 -12.97 -12.90 9.66
C LYS A 288 -14.02 -11.83 9.50
N TYR A 289 -14.74 -11.46 10.55
CA TYR A 289 -15.89 -10.56 10.45
C TYR A 289 -16.18 -9.87 11.78
N CYS A 290 -17.03 -8.85 11.74
CA CYS A 290 -17.66 -8.29 12.94
C CYS A 290 -18.71 -9.25 13.50
N SER A 291 -18.62 -9.63 14.78
CA SER A 291 -19.57 -10.62 15.33
C SER A 291 -19.81 -10.56 16.83
N GLU A 292 -18.85 -10.11 17.63
CA GLU A 292 -18.94 -10.23 19.08
C GLU A 292 -19.37 -8.90 19.71
N LEU A 293 -20.60 -8.85 20.22
CA LEU A 293 -21.09 -7.73 21.02
C LEU A 293 -20.24 -7.59 22.29
N GLN A 294 -19.77 -6.37 22.56
CA GLN A 294 -18.91 -6.08 23.68
C GLN A 294 -19.69 -5.51 24.87
N ASP A 295 -19.59 -6.20 26.00
CA ASP A 295 -20.06 -5.71 27.28
C ASP A 295 -19.16 -4.59 27.83
N VAL A 296 -19.69 -3.82 28.78
CA VAL A 296 -18.90 -2.89 29.59
C VAL A 296 -17.82 -3.66 30.34
N VAL A 297 -16.58 -3.17 30.29
CA VAL A 297 -15.44 -3.81 30.97
C VAL A 297 -14.80 -2.91 32.01
N GLU A 298 -14.33 -3.54 33.09
CA GLU A 298 -13.43 -2.91 34.04
C GLU A 298 -12.00 -2.83 33.48
N CYS A 299 -11.26 -1.78 33.85
CA CYS A 299 -9.92 -1.49 33.34
C CYS A 299 -8.93 -1.24 34.47
N ASP A 300 -8.43 -2.32 35.05
CA ASP A 300 -7.50 -2.33 36.18
C ASP A 300 -6.56 -3.56 36.10
N GLU A 301 -5.70 -3.73 37.10
CA GLU A 301 -4.71 -4.83 37.14
C GLU A 301 -5.36 -6.22 37.28
N SER A 302 -6.49 -6.34 37.99
CA SER A 302 -7.25 -7.60 38.06
C SER A 302 -7.87 -7.98 36.72
N HIS A 303 -8.14 -6.98 35.87
CA HIS A 303 -8.83 -7.12 34.59
C HIS A 303 -7.91 -6.88 33.37
N LYS A 304 -6.62 -7.22 33.49
CA LYS A 304 -5.63 -7.05 32.40
C LYS A 304 -6.00 -7.71 31.06
N ASN A 305 -6.89 -8.71 31.05
CA ASN A 305 -7.36 -9.33 29.80
C ASN A 305 -8.34 -8.43 29.02
N ASN A 306 -8.80 -7.32 29.61
CA ASN A 306 -9.65 -6.34 28.95
C ASN A 306 -8.83 -5.25 28.23
N ILE A 307 -7.50 -5.26 28.32
CA ILE A 307 -6.65 -4.31 27.58
C ILE A 307 -6.93 -4.43 26.09
N GLY A 308 -7.17 -3.30 25.43
CA GLY A 308 -7.53 -3.21 24.03
C GLY A 308 -9.03 -3.33 23.77
N LYS A 309 -9.83 -3.81 24.72
CA LYS A 309 -11.28 -3.93 24.54
C LYS A 309 -11.95 -2.56 24.55
N ALA A 310 -12.73 -2.29 23.51
CA ALA A 310 -13.58 -1.11 23.42
C ALA A 310 -15.04 -1.48 23.68
N PHE A 311 -15.77 -0.56 24.29
CA PHE A 311 -17.15 -0.73 24.71
C PHE A 311 -17.83 0.64 24.82
N TYR A 312 -19.16 0.66 24.81
CA TYR A 312 -19.92 1.86 25.07
C TYR A 312 -20.35 1.90 26.54
N ASP A 313 -20.01 2.98 27.22
CA ASP A 313 -20.40 3.20 28.61
C ASP A 313 -21.69 4.02 28.66
N SER A 314 -22.81 3.36 28.97
CA SER A 314 -24.13 4.00 29.06
C SER A 314 -24.27 4.93 30.26
N SER A 315 -23.38 4.86 31.26
CA SER A 315 -23.43 5.74 32.43
C SER A 315 -23.02 7.18 32.10
N ASP A 316 -22.12 7.36 31.13
CA ASP A 316 -21.68 8.68 30.67
C ASP A 316 -21.80 8.91 29.17
N ASN A 317 -22.48 8.00 28.46
CA ASN A 317 -22.76 8.05 27.01
C ASN A 317 -21.49 8.23 26.16
N LYS A 318 -20.46 7.43 26.44
CA LYS A 318 -19.18 7.52 25.73
C LYS A 318 -18.70 6.17 25.22
N PHE A 319 -18.15 6.19 24.02
CA PHE A 319 -17.37 5.09 23.49
C PHE A 319 -15.96 5.13 24.10
N LYS A 320 -15.53 4.03 24.74
CA LYS A 320 -14.29 3.94 25.50
C LYS A 320 -13.50 2.71 25.12
N ILE A 321 -12.19 2.74 25.38
CA ILE A 321 -11.28 1.60 25.26
C ILE A 321 -10.44 1.47 26.55
N CYS A 322 -10.25 0.25 27.04
CA CYS A 322 -9.34 -0.03 28.14
C CYS A 322 -7.90 -0.12 27.61
N VAL A 323 -6.98 0.65 28.19
CA VAL A 323 -5.60 0.73 27.71
C VAL A 323 -4.61 0.65 28.85
N ASN A 324 -3.44 0.10 28.56
CA ASN A 324 -2.26 0.18 29.40
C ASN A 324 -1.38 1.32 28.90
N THR A 325 -1.30 2.41 29.65
CA THR A 325 -0.39 3.53 29.35
C THR A 325 0.78 3.58 30.32
N GLY A 326 1.18 2.41 30.81
CA GLY A 326 2.39 2.25 31.59
C GLY A 326 3.65 2.47 30.77
N ASN A 327 4.75 1.99 31.32
CA ASN A 327 6.07 2.02 30.69
C ASN A 327 6.83 0.72 31.00
N SER A 328 8.13 0.70 30.73
CA SER A 328 9.03 -0.43 30.97
C SER A 328 9.12 -0.89 32.44
N SER A 329 8.58 -0.13 33.38
CA SER A 329 8.71 -0.38 34.82
C SER A 329 7.37 -0.62 35.51
N SER A 330 6.26 -0.19 34.93
CA SER A 330 4.94 -0.30 35.54
C SER A 330 3.83 -0.38 34.49
N ASN A 331 2.79 -1.16 34.76
CA ASN A 331 1.53 -1.04 34.04
C ASN A 331 0.72 0.14 34.61
N ASN A 332 -0.08 0.79 33.77
CA ASN A 332 -1.02 1.81 34.20
C ASN A 332 -2.30 1.70 33.36
N PHE A 333 -3.29 0.99 33.91
CA PHE A 333 -4.56 0.73 33.23
C PHE A 333 -5.51 1.91 33.40
N ARG A 334 -6.11 2.35 32.30
CA ARG A 334 -7.12 3.39 32.31
C ARG A 334 -8.07 3.27 31.14
N LEU A 335 -9.28 3.75 31.33
CA LEU A 335 -10.22 3.97 30.25
C LEU A 335 -9.84 5.24 29.47
N ARG A 336 -9.88 5.15 28.14
CA ARG A 336 -9.74 6.28 27.23
C ARG A 336 -11.02 6.44 26.42
N THR A 337 -11.56 7.66 26.39
CA THR A 337 -12.70 8.00 25.53
C THR A 337 -12.23 8.17 24.09
N ILE A 338 -13.01 7.64 23.16
CA ILE A 338 -12.84 7.83 21.73
C ILE A 338 -13.65 9.07 21.35
N SER A 339 -12.96 10.08 20.78
CA SER A 339 -13.60 11.36 20.44
C SER A 339 -14.59 11.17 19.30
N SER A 340 -15.78 11.77 19.41
CA SER A 340 -16.80 11.76 18.37
C SER A 340 -16.65 12.89 17.34
N THR A 341 -15.56 13.67 17.42
CA THR A 341 -15.36 14.87 16.59
C THR A 341 -13.97 14.95 15.99
N SER A 342 -13.09 14.02 16.35
CA SER A 342 -11.70 14.03 15.92
C SER A 342 -11.12 12.63 15.96
N LYS A 343 -10.19 12.38 15.05
CA LYS A 343 -9.32 11.22 15.13
C LYS A 343 -8.63 11.13 16.49
N THR A 344 -8.56 9.93 17.05
CA THR A 344 -7.90 9.64 18.32
C THR A 344 -6.81 8.61 18.06
N TYR A 345 -5.59 8.91 18.49
CA TYR A 345 -4.45 8.00 18.44
C TYR A 345 -4.13 7.51 19.86
N ILE A 346 -4.13 6.20 20.05
CA ILE A 346 -4.02 5.57 21.37
C ILE A 346 -2.90 4.55 21.35
N PHE A 347 -1.82 4.85 22.07
CA PHE A 347 -0.72 3.92 22.29
C PHE A 347 -0.99 3.05 23.51
N ASN A 348 -1.03 1.75 23.28
CA ASN A 348 -1.34 0.74 24.27
C ASN A 348 -0.13 -0.18 24.49
N LEU A 349 0.47 -0.10 25.68
CA LEU A 349 1.60 -0.94 26.08
C LEU A 349 1.16 -2.41 26.20
N ILE A 350 1.83 -3.31 25.49
CA ILE A 350 1.46 -4.73 25.50
C ILE A 350 1.62 -5.31 26.91
N ASN A 351 2.75 -5.03 27.57
CA ASN A 351 2.98 -5.34 28.99
C ASN A 351 4.23 -4.57 29.48
N LYS A 352 4.38 -4.38 30.80
CA LYS A 352 5.54 -3.67 31.38
C LYS A 352 6.93 -4.23 30.99
N SER A 353 7.04 -5.51 30.62
CA SER A 353 8.32 -6.10 30.17
C SER A 353 8.59 -5.91 28.67
N SER A 354 7.59 -5.49 27.92
CA SER A 354 7.62 -5.30 26.48
C SER A 354 7.76 -3.81 26.23
N LEU A 355 8.88 -3.36 25.67
CA LEU A 355 9.01 -1.96 25.20
C LEU A 355 8.11 -1.66 23.98
N LEU A 356 7.17 -2.56 23.68
CA LEU A 356 6.30 -2.52 22.51
C LEU A 356 4.91 -2.04 22.87
N TYR A 357 4.42 -1.16 22.02
CA TYR A 357 3.09 -0.60 22.03
C TYR A 357 2.35 -1.08 20.78
N ARG A 358 1.03 -1.19 20.90
CA ARG A 358 0.11 -1.22 19.77
C ARG A 358 -0.49 0.16 19.61
N LEU A 359 -0.65 0.63 18.37
CA LEU A 359 -1.33 1.87 18.05
C LEU A 359 -2.76 1.57 17.63
N TYR A 360 -3.73 2.10 18.36
CA TYR A 360 -5.12 2.17 17.93
C TYR A 360 -5.43 3.54 17.32
N ILE A 361 -6.18 3.55 16.24
CA ILE A 361 -6.61 4.76 15.52
C ILE A 361 -8.14 4.75 15.44
N SER A 362 -8.79 5.85 15.80
CA SER A 362 -10.22 6.02 15.54
C SER A 362 -10.50 6.68 14.20
N ASP A 363 -11.73 6.60 13.72
CA ASP A 363 -12.24 7.51 12.70
C ASP A 363 -12.51 8.90 13.30
N ASN A 364 -12.90 9.86 12.45
CA ASN A 364 -13.23 11.23 12.87
C ASN A 364 -14.57 11.32 13.60
N GLY A 365 -15.53 10.42 13.33
CA GLY A 365 -16.84 10.37 13.96
C GLY A 365 -16.85 9.62 15.29
N GLY A 366 -15.77 8.93 15.65
CA GLY A 366 -15.68 8.13 16.87
C GLY A 366 -16.67 6.97 16.87
N ASN A 367 -16.91 6.38 15.71
CA ASN A 367 -17.72 5.18 15.54
C ASN A 367 -16.86 3.93 15.39
N ILE A 368 -15.57 4.10 15.09
CA ILE A 368 -14.64 3.01 14.82
C ILE A 368 -13.36 3.24 15.61
N ILE A 369 -12.76 2.15 16.09
CA ILE A 369 -11.37 2.14 16.54
C ILE A 369 -10.71 0.83 16.11
N GLY A 370 -9.62 0.91 15.37
CA GLY A 370 -8.89 -0.25 14.85
C GLY A 370 -7.41 -0.18 15.17
N LEU A 371 -6.73 -1.32 15.05
CA LEU A 371 -5.27 -1.35 15.10
C LEU A 371 -4.70 -0.70 13.84
N SER A 372 -3.70 0.15 14.01
CA SER A 372 -2.91 0.65 12.88
C SER A 372 -2.10 -0.51 12.33
N THR A 373 -2.18 -0.79 11.04
CA THR A 373 -1.24 -1.66 10.29
C THR A 373 -0.05 -0.87 9.73
N THR A 374 -0.18 0.46 9.68
CA THR A 374 0.75 1.34 8.97
C THR A 374 1.97 1.71 9.81
N ASP A 375 3.08 1.96 9.11
CA ASP A 375 4.27 2.57 9.67
C ASP A 375 4.08 4.06 9.95
N GLY A 376 4.92 4.62 10.83
CA GLY A 376 4.88 6.06 11.08
C GLY A 376 5.65 6.50 12.31
N ASN A 377 5.83 7.82 12.45
CA ASN A 377 6.40 8.44 13.64
C ASN A 377 5.39 9.40 14.26
N TYR A 378 5.21 9.30 15.57
CA TYR A 378 4.14 9.99 16.28
C TYR A 378 4.71 10.70 17.49
N LEU A 379 4.48 12.01 17.58
CA LEU A 379 4.79 12.75 18.80
C LEU A 379 3.75 12.38 19.85
N VAL A 380 4.19 11.81 20.97
CA VAL A 380 3.28 11.42 22.02
C VAL A 380 3.26 12.46 23.12
N GLY A 381 2.06 12.94 23.47
CA GLY A 381 1.89 13.87 24.60
C GLY A 381 2.12 13.23 25.98
N ILE A 382 2.77 12.07 26.05
CA ILE A 382 3.11 11.36 27.28
C ILE A 382 4.62 11.16 27.35
N ASP A 383 5.15 11.32 28.56
CA ASP A 383 6.52 10.95 28.92
C ASP A 383 6.55 9.44 29.22
N ILE A 384 7.21 8.67 28.37
CA ILE A 384 7.27 7.21 28.44
C ILE A 384 8.37 6.75 29.39
N ASN A 385 9.49 7.47 29.46
CA ASN A 385 10.66 7.09 30.27
C ASN A 385 10.77 7.82 31.61
N ASN A 386 9.75 8.60 32.00
CA ASN A 386 9.69 9.40 33.21
C ASN A 386 10.84 10.43 33.32
N ASP A 387 11.31 10.99 32.20
CA ASP A 387 12.38 12.00 32.18
C ASP A 387 11.87 13.45 32.06
N THR A 388 10.56 13.63 32.15
CA THR A 388 9.78 14.87 32.00
C THR A 388 9.78 15.49 30.60
N LYS A 389 10.29 14.77 29.60
CA LYS A 389 10.31 15.23 28.21
C LYS A 389 9.25 14.51 27.39
N THR A 390 8.88 15.15 26.28
CA THR A 390 7.98 14.55 25.31
C THR A 390 8.75 13.52 24.49
N ASP A 391 8.23 12.31 24.41
CA ASP A 391 8.80 11.24 23.60
C ASP A 391 8.18 11.19 22.20
N MET A 392 8.83 10.45 21.30
CA MET A 392 8.28 10.04 20.02
C MET A 392 8.16 8.52 19.99
N ILE A 393 7.08 8.01 19.41
CA ILE A 393 6.92 6.59 19.11
C ILE A 393 7.06 6.37 17.60
N SER A 394 7.85 5.37 17.22
CA SER A 394 7.96 4.88 15.84
C SER A 394 7.24 3.54 15.72
N CYS A 395 6.37 3.40 14.74
CA CYS A 395 5.60 2.19 14.43
C CYS A 395 6.07 1.58 13.12
N TYR A 396 6.09 0.25 13.08
CA TYR A 396 6.43 -0.54 11.89
C TYR A 396 5.34 -1.57 11.64
N PRO A 397 5.04 -1.93 10.39
CA PRO A 397 4.09 -2.98 10.07
C PRO A 397 4.61 -4.30 10.65
N SER A 398 3.71 -5.13 11.16
CA SER A 398 4.04 -6.49 11.61
C SER A 398 3.10 -7.50 10.99
N ASN A 399 3.47 -8.78 11.04
CA ASN A 399 2.71 -9.85 10.43
C ASN A 399 1.38 -10.16 11.15
N GLU A 400 1.05 -9.46 12.25
CA GLU A 400 -0.14 -9.71 13.08
C GLU A 400 -1.35 -8.80 12.75
N ASN A 401 -1.50 -8.33 11.51
CA ASN A 401 -2.53 -7.33 11.13
C ASN A 401 -2.54 -6.09 12.05
N ALA A 402 -1.37 -5.74 12.57
CA ALA A 402 -1.16 -4.65 13.52
C ALA A 402 0.28 -4.14 13.41
N SER A 403 0.50 -2.90 13.80
CA SER A 403 1.83 -2.29 13.88
C SER A 403 2.47 -2.57 15.23
N SER A 404 3.77 -2.79 15.21
CA SER A 404 4.61 -2.85 16.39
C SER A 404 5.29 -1.50 16.58
N CYS A 405 4.97 -0.85 17.71
CA CYS A 405 5.44 0.49 18.00
C CYS A 405 6.43 0.49 19.16
N TYR A 406 7.46 1.34 19.11
CA TYR A 406 8.42 1.50 20.20
C TYR A 406 8.84 2.95 20.36
N ARG A 407 9.33 3.29 21.56
CA ARG A 407 9.89 4.61 21.83
C ARG A 407 11.14 4.83 21.00
N CYS A 408 11.14 5.88 20.18
CA CYS A 408 12.28 6.19 19.34
C CYS A 408 13.45 6.71 20.17
N THR A 409 14.65 6.19 19.91
CA THR A 409 15.90 6.60 20.59
C THR A 409 16.84 7.38 19.67
N ILE A 410 16.40 7.63 18.44
CA ILE A 410 17.16 8.33 17.40
C ILE A 410 16.80 9.81 17.46
N TYR A 411 17.80 10.68 17.36
CA TYR A 411 17.61 12.13 17.38
C TYR A 411 17.59 12.72 15.96
N GLY A 412 17.09 13.95 15.85
CA GLY A 412 16.95 14.69 14.60
C GLY A 412 15.51 14.82 14.14
N TYR A 413 15.31 14.90 12.82
CA TYR A 413 14.02 15.23 12.20
C TYR A 413 13.28 13.98 11.70
N PHE A 414 11.97 13.93 11.89
CA PHE A 414 11.07 12.87 11.43
C PHE A 414 9.76 13.45 10.87
N LEU A 415 9.13 12.76 9.92
CA LEU A 415 7.78 13.12 9.47
C LEU A 415 6.76 12.70 10.54
N ASN A 416 5.87 13.62 10.93
CA ASN A 416 4.78 13.30 11.85
C ASN A 416 3.64 12.59 11.12
N SER A 417 3.22 11.44 11.62
CA SER A 417 2.15 10.61 11.05
C SER A 417 0.76 10.90 11.65
N LEU A 418 0.63 11.85 12.58
CA LEU A 418 -0.66 12.29 13.14
C LEU A 418 -1.51 13.13 12.17
N ASP A 419 -0.91 13.63 11.09
CA ASP A 419 -1.59 14.44 10.09
C ASP A 419 -1.94 13.56 8.88
N ASP A 420 -3.23 13.42 8.59
CA ASP A 420 -3.80 12.66 7.47
C ASP A 420 -3.40 13.25 6.10
N GLY A 421 -2.11 13.16 5.75
CA GLY A 421 -1.53 13.64 4.49
C GLY A 421 -1.01 15.09 4.53
N SER A 422 -1.17 15.81 5.64
CA SER A 422 -0.56 17.12 5.85
C SER A 422 0.95 16.92 6.13
N LEU A 423 1.75 16.89 5.05
CA LEU A 423 3.23 16.78 5.08
C LEU A 423 3.94 18.00 5.70
N THR A 424 3.25 18.76 6.55
CA THR A 424 3.65 20.08 7.03
C THR A 424 4.30 20.07 8.41
N ASN A 425 4.07 19.02 9.20
CA ASN A 425 4.54 18.94 10.58
C ASN A 425 5.65 17.90 10.72
N PHE A 426 6.82 18.34 11.19
CA PHE A 426 7.93 17.47 11.60
C PHE A 426 7.91 17.23 13.09
N ILE A 427 8.51 16.13 13.49
CA ILE A 427 8.96 15.90 14.85
C ILE A 427 10.48 16.14 14.86
N TYR A 428 10.94 17.04 15.72
CA TYR A 428 12.36 17.20 16.02
C TYR A 428 12.66 16.66 17.40
N CYS A 429 13.53 15.66 17.50
CA CYS A 429 13.99 15.07 18.73
C CYS A 429 15.44 15.46 19.03
N SER A 430 15.70 15.94 20.25
CA SER A 430 17.04 16.22 20.76
C SER A 430 17.28 15.51 22.09
N LYS A 431 18.54 15.28 22.42
CA LYS A 431 18.92 14.65 23.69
C LYS A 431 18.57 15.53 24.88
N GLU A 432 18.71 16.84 24.72
CA GLU A 432 18.53 17.82 25.79
C GLU A 432 17.06 18.14 26.03
N GLU A 433 16.26 18.34 24.98
CA GLU A 433 14.89 18.89 25.09
C GLU A 433 13.79 17.84 24.83
N GLY A 434 14.14 16.64 24.38
CA GLY A 434 13.17 15.63 23.95
C GLY A 434 12.64 15.94 22.56
N CYS A 435 11.40 15.53 22.27
CA CYS A 435 10.77 15.67 20.97
C CYS A 435 9.75 16.81 20.94
N SER A 436 9.65 17.53 19.82
CA SER A 436 8.68 18.62 19.63
C SER A 436 8.23 18.74 18.19
N LEU A 437 7.06 19.33 17.95
CA LEU A 437 6.62 19.65 16.59
C LEU A 437 7.39 20.86 16.07
N VAL A 438 7.85 20.77 14.82
CA VAL A 438 8.49 21.87 14.10
C VAL A 438 7.92 21.94 12.68
N ASN A 439 7.79 23.15 12.15
CA ASN A 439 7.21 23.39 10.81
C ASN A 439 8.28 23.95 9.87
N PRO A 440 9.13 23.09 9.30
CA PRO A 440 10.17 23.52 8.38
C PRO A 440 9.53 24.03 7.08
N LYS A 441 10.02 25.17 6.58
CA LYS A 441 9.53 25.74 5.32
C LYS A 441 10.22 25.12 4.11
N ASP A 442 11.54 25.21 4.06
CA ASP A 442 12.36 24.75 2.93
C ASP A 442 13.69 24.19 3.42
N GLY A 443 14.21 23.18 2.72
CA GLY A 443 15.56 22.67 2.92
C GLY A 443 15.63 21.15 3.09
N PHE A 444 16.78 20.70 3.62
CA PHE A 444 17.05 19.30 3.91
C PHE A 444 17.23 19.10 5.40
N PHE A 445 16.53 18.11 5.93
CA PHE A 445 16.49 17.77 7.35
C PHE A 445 16.95 16.33 7.52
N LEU A 446 17.68 16.04 8.60
CA LEU A 446 18.30 14.74 8.82
C LEU A 446 18.04 14.23 10.23
N ASN A 447 18.08 12.92 10.38
CA ASN A 447 18.19 12.27 11.68
C ASN A 447 19.50 11.47 11.81
N ASP A 448 19.76 10.97 13.02
CA ASP A 448 20.98 10.21 13.33
C ASP A 448 21.07 8.87 12.55
N ASN A 449 19.95 8.41 11.97
CA ASN A 449 19.93 7.26 11.04
C ASN A 449 20.39 7.62 9.61
N ASN A 450 20.75 8.88 9.36
CA ASN A 450 21.05 9.41 8.02
C ASN A 450 19.86 9.34 7.05
N GLU A 451 18.63 9.32 7.56
CA GLU A 451 17.46 9.59 6.74
C GLU A 451 17.43 11.08 6.41
N VAL A 452 17.06 11.41 5.18
CA VAL A 452 17.06 12.79 4.69
C VAL A 452 15.67 13.13 4.21
N PHE A 453 15.13 14.22 4.72
CA PHE A 453 13.84 14.74 4.34
C PHE A 453 14.03 16.05 3.56
N GLN A 454 13.34 16.18 2.44
CA GLN A 454 13.32 17.40 1.64
C GLN A 454 12.00 18.12 1.86
N CYS A 455 12.07 19.40 2.23
CA CYS A 455 10.91 20.28 2.29
C CYS A 455 10.97 21.33 1.18
N ASN A 456 9.84 21.56 0.53
CA ASN A 456 9.59 22.69 -0.36
C ASN A 456 8.21 23.27 -0.07
N SER A 457 8.16 24.55 0.31
CA SER A 457 6.91 25.26 0.62
C SER A 457 6.08 24.53 1.67
N ALA A 458 6.74 24.08 2.75
CA ALA A 458 6.17 23.28 3.84
C ALA A 458 5.61 21.91 3.42
N LYS A 459 5.78 21.46 2.17
CA LYS A 459 5.52 20.06 1.79
C LYS A 459 6.82 19.30 1.87
N CYS A 460 6.84 18.27 2.70
CA CYS A 460 8.06 17.54 2.98
C CYS A 460 7.95 16.06 2.64
N LYS A 461 9.04 15.47 2.17
CA LYS A 461 9.10 14.05 1.82
C LYS A 461 10.42 13.41 2.22
N LEU A 462 10.37 12.13 2.55
CA LEU A 462 11.57 11.32 2.71
C LEU A 462 12.26 11.14 1.35
N ILE A 463 13.57 11.38 1.30
CA ILE A 463 14.40 11.07 0.14
C ILE A 463 14.85 9.61 0.26
N ILE A 464 14.24 8.77 -0.55
CA ILE A 464 14.60 7.35 -0.66
C ILE A 464 15.68 7.09 -1.73
N TYR A 465 15.82 7.97 -2.72
CA TYR A 465 16.80 7.86 -3.79
C TYR A 465 17.86 8.95 -3.71
N TYR A 466 19.12 8.51 -3.63
CA TYR A 466 20.27 9.38 -3.59
C TYR A 466 21.02 9.30 -4.92
N GLY A 467 21.41 10.45 -5.46
CA GLY A 467 22.40 10.45 -6.54
C GLY A 467 23.74 9.88 -6.06
N SER A 468 24.61 9.49 -6.99
CA SER A 468 25.97 9.00 -6.71
C SER A 468 27.05 10.08 -6.91
N THR A 469 26.78 11.09 -7.73
CA THR A 469 27.71 12.19 -8.04
C THR A 469 26.99 13.53 -8.09
N CYS A 470 27.72 14.63 -7.80
CA CYS A 470 27.18 15.98 -7.86
C CYS A 470 27.02 16.52 -9.29
N GLU A 471 27.67 15.91 -10.27
CA GLU A 471 27.64 16.36 -11.68
C GLU A 471 26.21 16.39 -12.22
N ASN A 472 25.42 15.34 -11.93
CA ASN A 472 24.03 15.21 -12.37
C ASN A 472 23.00 15.54 -11.28
N ASN A 473 23.46 15.97 -10.10
CA ASN A 473 22.60 16.16 -8.92
C ASN A 473 22.85 17.51 -8.27
N GLN A 474 22.93 18.56 -9.08
CA GLN A 474 23.11 19.92 -8.59
C GLN A 474 21.94 20.32 -7.67
N TYR A 475 22.26 20.90 -6.51
CA TYR A 475 21.31 21.29 -5.46
C TYR A 475 20.53 20.13 -4.84
N LYS A 476 21.02 18.89 -5.01
CA LYS A 476 20.44 17.69 -4.41
C LYS A 476 21.39 17.06 -3.39
N ILE A 477 20.84 16.11 -2.64
CA ILE A 477 21.58 15.27 -1.71
C ILE A 477 22.02 13.99 -2.44
N ILE A 478 23.28 13.61 -2.25
CA ILE A 478 23.85 12.34 -2.72
C ILE A 478 24.36 11.51 -1.55
N LYS A 479 24.46 10.20 -1.74
CA LYS A 479 25.01 9.27 -0.74
C LYS A 479 26.25 8.62 -1.32
N LYS A 480 27.42 8.94 -0.76
CA LYS A 480 28.71 8.38 -1.19
C LYS A 480 29.47 7.82 0.01
N ASN A 481 29.85 6.54 -0.06
CA ASN A 481 30.58 5.85 1.01
C ASN A 481 29.88 5.95 2.38
N LYS A 482 28.57 5.69 2.42
CA LYS A 482 27.69 5.85 3.59
C LYS A 482 27.59 7.28 4.14
N LYS A 483 28.13 8.28 3.45
CA LYS A 483 28.04 9.70 3.85
C LYS A 483 27.01 10.42 3.00
N ILE A 484 26.23 11.27 3.65
CA ILE A 484 25.30 12.19 3.00
C ILE A 484 26.05 13.47 2.62
N ILE A 485 25.93 13.88 1.36
CA ILE A 485 26.62 15.07 0.82
C ILE A 485 25.58 15.93 0.11
N TYR A 486 25.57 17.23 0.43
CA TYR A 486 24.81 18.22 -0.34
C TYR A 486 25.66 18.76 -1.49
N CYS A 487 25.13 18.67 -2.70
CA CYS A 487 25.78 19.17 -3.90
C CYS A 487 25.35 20.61 -4.18
N ASN A 488 26.26 21.57 -4.06
CA ASN A 488 26.02 22.95 -4.51
C ASN A 488 26.79 23.16 -5.82
N ARG A 489 26.11 22.96 -6.96
CA ARG A 489 26.73 22.88 -8.29
C ARG A 489 27.81 21.78 -8.35
N MET A 490 28.93 22.01 -9.05
CA MET A 490 30.08 21.09 -9.10
C MET A 490 30.92 21.07 -7.82
N LEU A 491 30.68 21.98 -6.87
CA LEU A 491 31.43 22.06 -5.63
C LEU A 491 30.80 21.13 -4.58
N LYS A 492 31.59 20.17 -4.10
CA LYS A 492 31.25 19.37 -2.92
C LYS A 492 31.37 20.27 -1.69
N LEU A 493 30.26 20.78 -1.19
CA LEU A 493 30.27 21.39 0.13
C LEU A 493 30.51 20.28 1.17
N LYS A 494 31.46 20.56 2.05
CA LYS A 494 32.11 19.70 3.03
C LYS A 494 31.11 18.92 3.91
N TYR A 495 31.58 17.78 4.43
CA TYR A 495 30.89 16.88 5.36
C TYR A 495 29.98 17.62 6.35
N LEU A 496 28.71 17.23 6.41
CA LEU A 496 27.69 17.86 7.23
C LEU A 496 27.75 17.30 8.66
N PRO A 497 28.21 18.05 9.68
CA PRO A 497 27.83 17.73 11.05
C PRO A 497 26.33 17.98 11.22
N LEU A 498 25.66 17.04 11.87
CA LEU A 498 24.19 16.88 12.04
C LEU A 498 23.40 18.13 12.48
N LYS A 499 24.04 19.23 12.89
CA LYS A 499 23.36 20.27 13.67
C LYS A 499 22.79 21.46 12.90
N ASN A 500 23.10 21.75 11.63
CA ASN A 500 22.46 22.89 10.91
C ASN A 500 22.71 22.92 9.38
N ILE A 501 21.70 22.59 8.55
CA ILE A 501 21.62 23.03 7.13
C ILE A 501 20.77 24.31 6.97
N ILE A 502 20.07 24.72 8.05
CA ILE A 502 18.98 25.70 7.99
C ILE A 502 19.43 27.12 7.62
N ASN A 503 20.69 27.49 7.88
CA ASN A 503 21.13 28.88 7.67
C ASN A 503 21.89 29.15 6.37
N HIS A 504 22.34 28.12 5.63
CA HIS A 504 23.09 28.39 4.38
C HIS A 504 22.20 28.52 3.14
N LEU A 505 20.94 28.06 3.21
CA LEU A 505 19.98 28.13 2.10
C LEU A 505 19.03 29.34 2.16
N LYS A 506 18.93 30.06 3.28
CA LYS A 506 18.15 31.31 3.39
C LYS A 506 18.82 32.55 2.77
N LEU A 507 20.02 32.39 2.20
CA LEU A 507 20.80 33.46 1.55
C LEU A 507 20.80 33.34 0.02
N MET A 508 19.97 32.47 -0.54
CA MET A 508 19.57 32.42 -1.96
C MET A 508 18.07 32.67 -2.04
#